data_AF-R5KMY6-F1
#
_entry.id   AF-R5KMY6-F1
#
_cell.length_a   1.000
_cell.length_b   1.000
_cell.length_c   1.000
_cell.angle_alpha   90.00
_cell.angle_beta   90.00
_cell.angle_gamma   90.00
#
_symmetry.space_group_name_H-M   'P 1'
#
loop_
_entity.id
_entity.type
_entity.pdbx_description
1 polymer ?
#
loop_
_entity_poly.entity_id
_entity_poly.type
_entity_poly.pdbx_seq_one_letter_code
_entity_poly.pdbx_strand_id
1 'polypeptide(L)'
;MSVNKPGLPKLNLKSNTQASFKSALSSKLATTQRSSVSYGIFAQRSDRSKIYNPKAYLSDSTSATRHALLDNRVKVFNNNVASSCNHTSSTDNSNKYAAALMAMNMLSQTISPLINSKADAKGDVKTNAKSSAEGAIGELANAKNSAEIQKGLEKLDTEMKGCDTDITDAGKEIDSATKTKTEAETALKNAETGIETEKQNIQKQSGTITKLQSSIQTDKMTLSALKSQLSTSGELAKVSLEHQISELETKINQEEKQLKDAEASKKASEDKIKNELEPEKDKQTKTIESCKQDIEKAEAKKKEATSKKEKLEASKGKYEKKLTDAQNKETKQLASLHTELANYAKEFQSESNTDKKNKISEKYVAKAKVYNDLVKNTSVSGYTEVALDLAS
;
A
#
# COMPACT_ATOMS: atom_id res chain seq x y z
N MET A 1 -31.16 -89.57 4.21
CA MET A 1 -32.37 -88.93 3.65
C MET A 1 -32.02 -87.50 3.26
N SER A 2 -32.32 -87.13 2.01
CA SER A 2 -32.14 -85.78 1.47
C SER A 2 -33.23 -84.84 1.96
N VAL A 3 -32.90 -83.60 2.35
CA VAL A 3 -33.60 -82.42 1.81
C VAL A 3 -32.73 -81.16 1.82
N ASN A 4 -32.60 -80.57 0.64
CA ASN A 4 -32.09 -79.24 0.29
C ASN A 4 -32.82 -78.09 1.01
N LYS A 5 -32.13 -76.97 1.25
CA LYS A 5 -32.36 -75.70 0.51
C LYS A 5 -31.23 -74.65 0.71
N PRO A 6 -31.01 -73.75 -0.28
CA PRO A 6 -29.72 -73.07 -0.54
C PRO A 6 -29.73 -71.56 -0.26
N GLY A 7 -28.55 -70.93 -0.11
CA GLY A 7 -28.46 -69.46 -0.10
C GLY A 7 -27.07 -68.83 0.08
N LEU A 8 -26.47 -68.44 -1.05
CA LEU A 8 -25.40 -67.45 -1.33
C LEU A 8 -23.90 -67.76 -1.03
N PRO A 9 -23.00 -67.60 -2.04
CA PRO A 9 -21.56 -67.71 -1.87
C PRO A 9 -20.96 -66.55 -1.06
N LYS A 10 -20.01 -66.87 -0.16
CA LYS A 10 -19.18 -65.90 0.56
C LYS A 10 -18.31 -65.10 -0.42
N LEU A 11 -18.56 -63.80 -0.54
CA LEU A 11 -17.62 -62.85 -1.13
C LEU A 11 -16.52 -62.55 -0.11
N ASN A 12 -15.29 -62.99 -0.41
CA ASN A 12 -14.10 -62.61 0.32
C ASN A 12 -13.83 -61.10 0.18
N LEU A 13 -14.31 -60.30 1.13
CA LEU A 13 -13.89 -58.91 1.30
C LEU A 13 -12.77 -58.86 2.36
N LYS A 14 -11.53 -58.66 1.90
CA LYS A 14 -10.51 -58.00 2.73
C LYS A 14 -10.89 -56.51 2.79
N SER A 15 -11.30 -56.00 3.95
CA SER A 15 -11.38 -54.55 4.14
C SER A 15 -11.01 -54.16 5.57
N ASN A 16 -9.72 -53.90 5.73
CA ASN A 16 -9.17 -53.03 6.75
C ASN A 16 -9.38 -51.59 6.27
N THR A 17 -10.27 -50.82 6.90
CA THR A 17 -10.14 -49.36 7.09
C THR A 17 -11.36 -48.82 7.82
N GLN A 18 -11.15 -48.41 9.06
CA GLN A 18 -12.06 -47.62 9.87
C GLN A 18 -12.08 -46.19 9.29
N ALA A 19 -13.02 -45.90 8.40
CA ALA A 19 -13.18 -44.58 7.80
C ALA A 19 -13.73 -43.58 8.84
N SER A 20 -12.96 -42.54 9.16
CA SER A 20 -13.37 -41.48 10.09
C SER A 20 -14.63 -40.73 9.59
N PHE A 21 -15.39 -40.16 10.54
CA PHE A 21 -16.63 -39.41 10.32
C PHE A 21 -16.52 -38.29 9.25
N LYS A 22 -15.31 -37.80 8.97
CA LYS A 22 -15.04 -36.82 7.90
C LYS A 22 -15.22 -37.37 6.48
N SER A 23 -15.02 -38.68 6.27
CA SER A 23 -15.16 -39.31 4.95
C SER A 23 -16.63 -39.51 4.54
N ALA A 24 -17.53 -39.74 5.52
CA ALA A 24 -18.96 -39.89 5.29
C ALA A 24 -19.65 -38.58 4.89
N LEU A 25 -19.16 -37.43 5.38
CA LEU A 25 -19.66 -36.10 4.98
C LEU A 25 -19.24 -35.73 3.55
N SER A 26 -18.04 -36.14 3.10
CA SER A 26 -17.59 -35.90 1.72
C SER A 26 -18.37 -36.70 0.68
N SER A 27 -18.85 -37.90 1.05
CA SER A 27 -19.66 -38.74 0.14
C SER A 27 -21.09 -38.19 -0.03
N LYS A 28 -21.68 -37.56 1.00
CA LYS A 28 -23.02 -36.98 0.89
C LYS A 28 -23.07 -35.66 0.11
N LEU A 29 -21.95 -34.96 -0.07
CA LEU A 29 -21.88 -33.75 -0.90
C LEU A 29 -21.62 -34.06 -2.38
N ALA A 30 -21.14 -35.26 -2.71
CA ALA A 30 -20.78 -35.67 -4.06
C ALA A 30 -21.96 -36.27 -4.87
N THR A 31 -23.11 -36.55 -4.25
CA THR A 31 -24.23 -37.27 -4.91
C THR A 31 -25.48 -36.42 -5.15
N THR A 32 -25.42 -35.09 -5.03
CA THR A 32 -26.55 -34.23 -5.40
C THR A 32 -26.38 -33.67 -6.81
N GLN A 33 -26.45 -34.55 -7.81
CA GLN A 33 -26.74 -34.11 -9.18
C GLN A 33 -28.25 -34.10 -9.43
N ARG A 34 -28.74 -32.89 -9.71
CA ARG A 34 -29.84 -32.54 -10.62
C ARG A 34 -31.26 -33.04 -10.27
N SER A 35 -32.06 -32.12 -9.75
CA SER A 35 -33.47 -32.00 -10.14
C SER A 35 -33.82 -30.53 -10.40
N SER A 36 -34.47 -30.29 -11.55
CA SER A 36 -35.27 -29.14 -11.97
C SER A 36 -34.63 -27.75 -12.18
N VAL A 37 -34.23 -27.50 -13.43
CA VAL A 37 -34.63 -26.37 -14.32
C VAL A 37 -34.83 -24.97 -13.71
N SER A 38 -33.93 -24.03 -14.05
CA SER A 38 -34.33 -22.69 -14.52
C SER A 38 -33.27 -22.11 -15.45
N TYR A 39 -33.69 -21.72 -16.65
CA TYR A 39 -32.86 -21.17 -17.72
C TYR A 39 -32.24 -19.82 -17.33
N GLY A 40 -30.95 -19.63 -17.63
CA GLY A 40 -30.25 -18.36 -17.44
C GLY A 40 -28.90 -18.35 -18.15
N ILE A 41 -28.95 -18.11 -19.46
CA ILE A 41 -27.91 -17.51 -20.32
C ILE A 41 -26.46 -17.96 -20.06
N PHE A 42 -26.04 -19.20 -20.33
CA PHE A 42 -24.62 -19.54 -20.65
C PHE A 42 -24.49 -20.95 -21.27
N ALA A 43 -25.32 -21.27 -22.26
CA ALA A 43 -25.19 -22.53 -22.98
C ALA A 43 -25.08 -22.29 -24.49
N GLN A 44 -23.94 -21.74 -24.93
CA GLN A 44 -23.52 -21.94 -26.31
C GLN A 44 -22.01 -22.22 -26.37
N ARG A 45 -21.73 -23.47 -26.78
CA ARG A 45 -20.56 -23.96 -27.50
C ARG A 45 -19.24 -24.01 -26.72
N SER A 46 -19.01 -25.16 -26.10
CA SER A 46 -17.65 -25.71 -26.02
C SER A 46 -17.69 -27.23 -26.19
N ASP A 47 -16.78 -27.68 -27.04
CA ASP A 47 -16.67 -28.97 -27.70
C ASP A 47 -16.70 -30.19 -26.75
N ARG A 48 -17.40 -31.26 -27.14
CA ARG A 48 -17.69 -32.43 -26.30
C ARG A 48 -16.67 -33.59 -26.41
N SER A 49 -15.50 -33.34 -27.01
CA SER A 49 -14.51 -34.39 -27.31
C SER A 49 -13.32 -34.46 -26.34
N LYS A 50 -13.25 -33.63 -25.30
CA LYS A 50 -12.17 -33.66 -24.31
C LYS A 50 -12.67 -34.15 -22.96
N ILE A 51 -12.10 -35.27 -22.48
CA ILE A 51 -12.32 -35.81 -21.15
C ILE A 51 -11.92 -34.73 -20.13
N TYR A 52 -12.92 -34.23 -19.39
CA TYR A 52 -12.77 -33.16 -18.41
C TYR A 52 -11.94 -33.64 -17.22
N ASN A 53 -10.73 -33.09 -17.04
CA ASN A 53 -9.92 -33.30 -15.85
C ASN A 53 -10.26 -32.22 -14.81
N PRO A 54 -10.96 -32.55 -13.70
CA PRO A 54 -11.37 -31.57 -12.69
C PRO A 54 -10.18 -30.97 -11.91
N LYS A 55 -8.97 -31.56 -11.98
CA LYS A 55 -7.78 -30.99 -11.32
C LYS A 55 -7.22 -29.76 -12.04
N ALA A 56 -7.53 -29.55 -13.31
CA ALA A 56 -7.13 -28.34 -14.04
C ALA A 56 -7.99 -27.10 -13.69
N TYR A 57 -9.17 -27.32 -13.09
CA TYR A 57 -10.10 -26.25 -12.66
C TYR A 57 -9.89 -25.81 -11.20
N LEU A 58 -8.89 -26.37 -10.52
CA LEU A 58 -8.48 -26.03 -9.15
C LEU A 58 -7.12 -25.33 -9.14
N SER A 59 -6.77 -24.57 -10.18
CA SER A 59 -5.65 -23.63 -10.10
C SER A 59 -6.08 -22.39 -9.33
N ASP A 60 -5.14 -21.71 -8.67
CA ASP A 60 -5.40 -20.53 -7.83
C ASP A 60 -6.21 -19.43 -8.56
N SER A 61 -6.14 -19.42 -9.89
CA SER A 61 -6.88 -18.51 -10.76
C SER A 61 -8.41 -18.63 -10.64
N THR A 62 -8.98 -19.82 -10.42
CA THR A 62 -10.45 -20.01 -10.31
C THR A 62 -10.99 -19.80 -8.89
N SER A 63 -10.12 -19.80 -7.88
CA SER A 63 -10.48 -19.42 -6.50
C SER A 63 -10.73 -17.91 -6.41
N ALA A 64 -9.82 -17.12 -6.99
CA ALA A 64 -9.93 -15.66 -7.03
C ALA A 64 -11.22 -15.18 -7.74
N THR A 65 -11.59 -15.82 -8.86
CA THR A 65 -12.84 -15.48 -9.57
C THR A 65 -14.09 -15.84 -8.76
N ARG A 66 -14.06 -16.92 -7.96
CA ARG A 66 -15.19 -17.31 -7.10
C ARG A 66 -15.37 -16.37 -5.91
N HIS A 67 -14.28 -15.89 -5.30
CA HIS A 67 -14.34 -14.88 -4.25
C HIS A 67 -14.92 -13.55 -4.79
N ALA A 68 -14.45 -13.08 -5.95
CA ALA A 68 -14.95 -11.84 -6.56
C ALA A 68 -16.45 -11.91 -6.94
N LEU A 69 -16.96 -13.08 -7.33
CA LEU A 69 -18.39 -13.26 -7.66
C LEU A 69 -19.28 -13.40 -6.44
N LEU A 70 -18.79 -13.98 -5.34
CA LEU A 70 -19.54 -14.11 -4.09
C LEU A 70 -19.61 -12.78 -3.33
N ASP A 71 -18.54 -11.99 -3.35
CA ASP A 71 -18.49 -10.67 -2.70
C ASP A 71 -19.43 -9.65 -3.36
N ASN A 72 -19.66 -9.78 -4.67
CA ASN A 72 -20.61 -8.94 -5.40
C ASN A 72 -22.08 -9.38 -5.22
N ARG A 73 -22.34 -10.58 -4.69
CA ARG A 73 -23.71 -11.09 -4.49
C ARG A 73 -24.37 -10.57 -3.21
N VAL A 74 -23.59 -10.03 -2.28
CA VAL A 74 -24.07 -9.43 -1.01
C VAL A 74 -24.53 -7.97 -1.18
N LYS A 75 -24.28 -7.35 -2.34
CA LYS A 75 -24.73 -5.98 -2.65
C LYS A 75 -25.97 -5.98 -3.54
N VAL A 76 -27.11 -6.39 -3.00
CA VAL A 76 -28.41 -6.04 -3.58
C VAL A 76 -28.71 -4.60 -3.18
N PHE A 77 -28.39 -3.64 -4.05
CA PHE A 77 -28.86 -2.26 -3.90
C PHE A 77 -30.30 -2.18 -4.40
N ASN A 78 -31.17 -1.70 -3.51
CA ASN A 78 -32.56 -1.37 -3.79
C ASN A 78 -32.60 -0.24 -4.84
N ASN A 79 -32.90 -0.61 -6.08
CA ASN A 79 -32.92 0.30 -7.22
C ASN A 79 -34.26 1.03 -7.27
N ASN A 80 -34.33 2.24 -6.71
CA ASN A 80 -35.43 3.14 -7.00
C ASN A 80 -35.04 4.62 -6.88
N VAL A 81 -34.22 5.13 -7.81
CA VAL A 81 -34.34 6.53 -8.29
C VAL A 81 -33.84 6.58 -9.74
N ALA A 82 -34.71 6.97 -10.66
CA ALA A 82 -34.39 7.29 -12.04
C ALA A 82 -33.64 8.63 -12.14
N SER A 83 -32.55 8.70 -12.91
CA SER A 83 -32.23 9.77 -13.87
C SER A 83 -30.82 9.61 -14.43
N SER A 84 -30.72 9.70 -15.75
CA SER A 84 -29.55 9.52 -16.60
C SER A 84 -28.45 10.57 -16.40
N CYS A 85 -27.17 10.16 -16.55
CA CYS A 85 -26.28 10.65 -17.63
C CYS A 85 -24.86 10.04 -17.53
N ASN A 86 -24.37 9.58 -18.70
CA ASN A 86 -22.99 9.37 -19.16
C ASN A 86 -22.05 8.47 -18.34
N HIS A 87 -21.95 7.22 -18.80
CA HIS A 87 -20.87 6.29 -18.49
C HIS A 87 -19.52 6.79 -19.03
N THR A 88 -18.62 7.19 -18.13
CA THR A 88 -17.17 6.98 -18.31
C THR A 88 -16.76 5.82 -17.41
N SER A 89 -16.36 4.71 -18.02
CA SER A 89 -15.79 3.57 -17.32
C SER A 89 -14.43 3.94 -16.71
N SER A 90 -14.41 4.19 -15.39
CA SER A 90 -13.20 4.25 -14.57
C SER A 90 -13.27 3.09 -13.57
N THR A 91 -12.23 2.27 -13.59
CA THR A 91 -12.02 1.08 -12.75
C THR A 91 -11.50 1.42 -11.35
N ASP A 92 -12.06 2.45 -10.70
CA ASP A 92 -11.71 2.78 -9.32
C ASP A 92 -12.90 2.54 -8.39
N ASN A 93 -12.84 1.42 -7.67
CA ASN A 93 -13.83 1.03 -6.65
C ASN A 93 -13.61 1.76 -5.32
N SER A 94 -13.07 2.98 -5.35
CA SER A 94 -13.01 3.83 -4.17
C SER A 94 -14.37 4.50 -3.99
N ASN A 95 -15.03 4.21 -2.88
CA ASN A 95 -16.32 4.80 -2.56
C ASN A 95 -16.10 6.30 -2.32
N LYS A 96 -16.29 7.13 -3.36
CA LYS A 96 -15.94 8.56 -3.39
C LYS A 96 -16.57 9.34 -2.22
N TYR A 97 -17.69 8.84 -1.70
CA TYR A 97 -18.36 9.38 -0.52
C TYR A 97 -17.60 9.13 0.80
N ALA A 98 -16.95 7.97 0.94
CA ALA A 98 -16.12 7.64 2.10
C ALA A 98 -14.79 8.41 2.09
N ALA A 99 -14.20 8.57 0.90
CA ALA A 99 -13.00 9.40 0.71
C ALA A 99 -13.28 10.88 1.00
N ALA A 100 -14.45 11.39 0.59
CA ALA A 100 -14.90 12.75 0.88
C ALA A 100 -15.19 12.96 2.37
N LEU A 101 -15.82 12.00 3.06
CA LEU A 101 -16.07 12.08 4.51
C LEU A 101 -14.79 12.01 5.34
N MET A 102 -13.82 11.17 4.97
CA MET A 102 -12.50 11.09 5.62
C MET A 102 -11.70 12.40 5.43
N ALA A 103 -11.76 12.99 4.23
CA ALA A 103 -11.14 14.29 3.96
C ALA A 103 -11.79 15.43 4.76
N MET A 104 -13.12 15.44 4.91
CA MET A 104 -13.84 16.42 5.72
C MET A 104 -13.54 16.29 7.22
N ASN A 105 -13.35 15.06 7.73
CA ASN A 105 -13.01 14.83 9.14
C ASN A 105 -11.57 15.24 9.48
N MET A 106 -10.64 15.08 8.52
CA MET A 106 -9.25 15.55 8.67
C MET A 106 -9.13 17.08 8.57
N LEU A 107 -9.98 17.72 7.76
CA LEU A 107 -10.07 19.18 7.67
C LEU A 107 -10.78 19.81 8.88
N SER A 108 -11.71 19.11 9.54
CA SER A 108 -12.37 19.65 10.74
C SER A 108 -11.48 19.61 11.99
N GLN A 109 -10.53 18.66 12.07
CA GLN A 109 -9.57 18.56 13.18
C GLN A 109 -8.37 19.51 13.05
N THR A 110 -8.13 20.09 11.87
CA THR A 110 -7.04 21.03 11.63
C THR A 110 -7.46 22.51 11.71
N ILE A 111 -8.76 22.82 11.85
CA ILE A 111 -9.30 24.18 11.77
C ILE A 111 -9.77 24.78 13.12
N SER A 112 -9.72 24.09 14.26
CA SER A 112 -9.91 24.76 15.57
C SER A 112 -9.20 24.03 16.71
N PRO A 113 -8.32 24.71 17.48
CA PRO A 113 -8.58 26.03 18.06
C PRO A 113 -7.54 27.11 17.67
N LEU A 114 -7.95 28.07 16.83
CA LEU A 114 -7.31 29.39 16.76
C LEU A 114 -8.33 30.52 16.92
N ILE A 115 -9.39 30.27 17.69
CA ILE A 115 -10.37 31.27 18.11
C ILE A 115 -10.39 31.24 19.64
N ASN A 116 -9.35 31.80 20.26
CA ASN A 116 -9.38 32.49 21.55
C ASN A 116 -7.95 32.83 22.00
N SER A 117 -7.45 33.98 21.58
CA SER A 117 -6.63 34.83 22.44
C SER A 117 -6.64 36.25 21.89
N LYS A 118 -7.45 37.08 22.54
CA LYS A 118 -7.44 38.53 22.42
C LYS A 118 -6.46 39.03 23.48
N ALA A 119 -5.41 39.76 23.09
CA ALA A 119 -4.87 40.96 23.77
C ALA A 119 -3.37 41.19 23.48
N ASP A 120 -3.14 42.34 22.84
CA ASP A 120 -2.09 43.33 23.09
C ASP A 120 -0.64 43.18 22.60
N ALA A 121 -0.14 44.37 22.24
CA ALA A 121 1.24 44.78 21.98
C ALA A 121 1.81 44.67 20.55
N LYS A 122 1.57 45.76 19.80
CA LYS A 122 2.47 46.51 18.92
C LYS A 122 3.67 45.79 18.29
N GLY A 123 3.62 45.75 16.95
CA GLY A 123 4.73 46.16 16.09
C GLY A 123 5.90 45.19 16.01
N ASP A 124 5.76 44.16 15.17
CA ASP A 124 6.87 43.81 14.29
C ASP A 124 6.36 43.08 13.04
N VAL A 125 6.94 43.40 11.90
CA VAL A 125 6.56 42.89 10.58
C VAL A 125 6.98 41.42 10.48
N LYS A 126 6.06 40.53 10.81
CA LYS A 126 6.18 39.10 10.49
C LYS A 126 5.93 38.89 9.00
N THR A 127 6.99 38.57 8.28
CA THR A 127 6.94 37.91 6.97
C THR A 127 6.16 36.60 7.08
N ASN A 128 4.84 36.68 6.87
CA ASN A 128 4.00 35.52 6.67
C ASN A 128 4.25 34.98 5.27
N ALA A 129 5.12 33.99 5.16
CA ALA A 129 5.16 33.08 4.02
C ALA A 129 3.85 32.27 4.02
N LYS A 130 2.82 32.86 3.41
CA LYS A 130 1.53 32.21 3.18
C LYS A 130 1.65 31.35 1.93
N SER A 131 1.59 30.03 2.14
CA SER A 131 1.38 28.92 1.21
C SER A 131 1.91 29.08 -0.25
N SER A 132 2.91 28.27 -0.58
CA SER A 132 3.63 28.23 -1.87
C SER A 132 2.81 27.68 -3.06
N ALA A 133 1.48 27.69 -3.01
CA ALA A 133 0.61 27.46 -4.16
C ALA A 133 -0.12 28.75 -4.59
N GLU A 134 -0.11 29.79 -3.75
CA GLU A 134 -0.73 31.08 -4.03
C GLU A 134 0.24 32.08 -4.67
N GLY A 135 1.55 31.76 -4.68
CA GLY A 135 2.62 32.58 -5.27
C GLY A 135 2.53 32.65 -6.79
N ALA A 136 2.89 31.59 -7.50
CA ALA A 136 2.89 31.59 -8.98
C ALA A 136 1.50 31.82 -9.58
N ILE A 137 0.46 31.20 -9.01
CA ILE A 137 -0.94 31.41 -9.45
C ILE A 137 -1.38 32.85 -9.17
N GLY A 138 -0.97 33.45 -8.05
CA GLY A 138 -1.29 34.83 -7.68
C GLY A 138 -0.57 35.84 -8.57
N GLU A 139 0.70 35.60 -8.91
CA GLU A 139 1.42 36.41 -9.90
C GLU A 139 0.74 36.35 -11.27
N LEU A 140 0.36 35.14 -11.73
CA LEU A 140 -0.39 34.94 -12.96
C LEU A 140 -1.76 35.62 -12.96
N ALA A 141 -2.44 35.68 -11.80
CA ALA A 141 -3.72 36.36 -11.66
C ALA A 141 -3.62 37.88 -11.87
N ASN A 142 -2.48 38.46 -11.51
CA ASN A 142 -2.22 39.90 -11.58
C ASN A 142 -1.50 40.35 -12.85
N ALA A 143 -1.06 39.40 -13.69
CA ALA A 143 -0.35 39.69 -14.93
C ALA A 143 -1.22 40.49 -15.91
N LYS A 144 -0.68 41.59 -16.43
CA LYS A 144 -1.39 42.57 -17.27
C LYS A 144 -1.10 42.46 -18.76
N ASN A 145 0.00 41.82 -19.11
CA ASN A 145 0.50 41.69 -20.48
C ASN A 145 1.03 40.28 -20.72
N SER A 146 1.26 39.94 -21.98
CA SER A 146 1.69 38.59 -22.35
C SER A 146 3.10 38.23 -21.83
N ALA A 147 3.99 39.20 -21.61
CA ALA A 147 5.32 38.95 -21.06
C ALA A 147 5.27 38.53 -19.58
N GLU A 148 4.45 39.19 -18.77
CA GLU A 148 4.19 38.82 -17.37
C GLU A 148 3.52 37.45 -17.26
N ILE A 149 2.54 37.15 -18.13
CA ILE A 149 1.87 35.85 -18.15
C ILE A 149 2.88 34.74 -18.50
N GLN A 150 3.75 34.96 -19.48
CA GLN A 150 4.77 33.97 -19.85
C GLN A 150 5.73 33.66 -18.70
N LYS A 151 6.27 34.70 -18.04
CA LYS A 151 7.14 34.52 -16.86
C LYS A 151 6.42 33.78 -15.71
N GLY A 152 5.15 34.08 -15.48
CA GLY A 152 4.34 33.39 -14.49
C GLY A 152 4.13 31.91 -14.81
N LEU A 153 3.94 31.57 -16.10
CA LEU A 153 3.82 30.18 -16.56
C LEU A 153 5.13 29.40 -16.38
N GLU A 154 6.29 30.02 -16.64
CA GLU A 154 7.61 29.40 -16.41
C GLU A 154 7.85 29.08 -14.92
N LYS A 155 7.45 29.98 -14.02
CA LYS A 155 7.48 29.74 -12.56
C LYS A 155 6.55 28.60 -12.15
N LEU A 156 5.33 28.60 -12.69
CA LEU A 156 4.34 27.55 -12.42
C LEU A 156 4.86 26.17 -12.88
N ASP A 157 5.52 26.09 -14.04
CA ASP A 157 6.17 24.87 -14.52
C ASP A 157 7.29 24.39 -13.61
N THR A 158 8.04 25.33 -13.03
CA THR A 158 9.09 25.01 -12.06
C THR A 158 8.49 24.44 -10.77
N GLU A 159 7.41 25.03 -10.26
CA GLU A 159 6.69 24.49 -9.09
C GLU A 159 6.09 23.09 -9.37
N MET A 160 5.54 22.86 -10.57
CA MET A 160 5.04 21.54 -10.98
C MET A 160 6.14 20.48 -10.99
N LYS A 161 7.32 20.79 -11.53
CA LYS A 161 8.50 19.89 -11.49
C LYS A 161 8.96 19.60 -10.06
N GLY A 162 8.83 20.58 -9.16
CA GLY A 162 9.03 20.38 -7.72
C GLY A 162 8.09 19.32 -7.17
N CYS A 163 6.77 19.44 -7.44
CA CYS A 163 5.80 18.43 -7.03
C CYS A 163 6.09 17.03 -7.62
N ASP A 164 6.54 16.93 -8.87
CA ASP A 164 6.93 15.65 -9.47
C ASP A 164 8.11 14.99 -8.75
N THR A 165 9.06 15.80 -8.30
CA THR A 165 10.20 15.35 -7.49
C THR A 165 9.71 14.85 -6.13
N ASP A 166 8.87 15.63 -5.44
CA ASP A 166 8.31 15.27 -4.14
C ASP A 166 7.48 13.96 -4.19
N ILE A 167 6.66 13.78 -5.25
CA ILE A 167 5.89 12.56 -5.48
C ILE A 167 6.82 11.36 -5.69
N THR A 168 7.89 11.54 -6.46
CA THR A 168 8.86 10.49 -6.77
C THR A 168 9.62 10.06 -5.52
N ASP A 169 10.09 11.02 -4.72
CA ASP A 169 10.86 10.74 -3.51
C ASP A 169 9.99 10.13 -2.41
N ALA A 170 8.75 10.60 -2.23
CA ALA A 170 7.78 9.94 -1.38
C ALA A 170 7.48 8.50 -1.85
N GLY A 171 7.44 8.26 -3.17
CA GLY A 171 7.32 6.92 -3.74
C GLY A 171 8.48 6.00 -3.34
N LYS A 172 9.72 6.48 -3.43
CA LYS A 172 10.90 5.72 -2.99
C LYS A 172 10.89 5.44 -1.48
N GLU A 173 10.47 6.41 -0.66
CA GLU A 173 10.30 6.23 0.78
C GLU A 173 9.33 5.07 1.06
N ILE A 174 8.15 5.06 0.43
CA ILE A 174 7.16 3.99 0.55
C ILE A 174 7.73 2.63 0.14
N ASP A 175 8.38 2.55 -1.03
CA ASP A 175 8.94 1.29 -1.54
C ASP A 175 10.01 0.73 -0.60
N SER A 176 10.90 1.59 -0.09
CA SER A 176 11.95 1.19 0.84
C SER A 176 11.39 0.68 2.16
N ALA A 177 10.45 1.40 2.77
CA ALA A 177 9.80 1.01 4.02
C ALA A 177 8.97 -0.26 3.84
N THR A 178 8.31 -0.43 2.68
CA THR A 178 7.55 -1.64 2.36
C THR A 178 8.46 -2.86 2.26
N LYS A 179 9.62 -2.73 1.60
CA LYS A 179 10.59 -3.83 1.50
C LYS A 179 11.10 -4.24 2.88
N THR A 180 11.51 -3.29 3.71
CA THR A 180 11.96 -3.56 5.09
C THR A 180 10.85 -4.19 5.92
N LYS A 181 9.61 -3.74 5.77
CA LYS A 181 8.44 -4.33 6.44
C LYS A 181 8.25 -5.80 6.05
N THR A 182 8.34 -6.14 4.76
CA THR A 182 8.20 -7.54 4.30
C THR A 182 9.32 -8.45 4.82
N GLU A 183 10.55 -7.96 4.85
CA GLU A 183 11.68 -8.69 5.44
C GLU A 183 11.45 -8.93 6.94
N ALA A 184 11.00 -7.90 7.67
CA ALA A 184 10.67 -7.99 9.09
C ALA A 184 9.48 -8.92 9.37
N GLU A 185 8.42 -8.90 8.55
CA GLU A 185 7.28 -9.83 8.66
C GLU A 185 7.71 -11.29 8.46
N THR A 186 8.63 -11.54 7.52
CA THR A 186 9.19 -12.87 7.28
C THR A 186 10.03 -13.33 8.48
N ALA A 187 10.90 -12.47 9.01
CA ALA A 187 11.70 -12.76 10.18
C ALA A 187 10.84 -12.99 11.44
N LEU A 188 9.79 -12.19 11.63
CA LEU A 188 8.82 -12.35 12.71
C LEU A 188 8.15 -13.73 12.65
N LYS A 189 7.67 -14.13 11.47
CA LYS A 189 7.04 -15.44 11.26
C LYS A 189 8.01 -16.60 11.56
N ASN A 190 9.27 -16.47 11.18
CA ASN A 190 10.30 -17.46 11.48
C ASN A 190 10.55 -17.56 12.99
N ALA A 191 10.65 -16.43 13.69
CA ALA A 191 10.80 -16.39 15.15
C ALA A 191 9.61 -17.06 15.84
N GLU A 192 8.37 -16.75 15.42
CA GLU A 192 7.15 -17.36 15.98
C GLU A 192 7.09 -18.87 15.74
N THR A 193 7.45 -19.33 14.55
CA THR A 193 7.53 -20.76 14.22
C THR A 193 8.62 -21.46 15.05
N GLY A 194 9.76 -20.78 15.25
CA GLY A 194 10.83 -21.24 16.13
C GLY A 194 10.35 -21.41 17.57
N ILE A 195 9.65 -20.42 18.12
CA ILE A 195 9.12 -20.48 19.49
C ILE A 195 8.17 -21.66 19.65
N GLU A 196 7.27 -21.87 18.69
CA GLU A 196 6.32 -22.99 18.73
C GLU A 196 7.04 -24.35 18.68
N THR A 197 8.08 -24.46 17.84
CA THR A 197 8.90 -25.67 17.75
C THR A 197 9.61 -25.97 19.07
N GLU A 198 10.23 -24.97 19.68
CA GLU A 198 10.92 -25.11 20.97
C GLU A 198 9.94 -25.42 22.11
N LYS A 199 8.73 -24.83 22.11
CA LYS A 199 7.66 -25.19 23.07
C LYS A 199 7.24 -26.65 22.97
N GLN A 200 7.11 -27.18 21.75
CA GLN A 200 6.82 -28.60 21.56
C GLN A 200 7.97 -29.49 22.06
N ASN A 201 9.23 -29.06 21.90
CA ASN A 201 10.36 -29.79 22.48
C ASN A 201 10.31 -29.78 24.01
N ILE A 202 10.08 -28.61 24.64
CA ILE A 202 9.93 -28.48 26.10
C ILE A 202 8.82 -29.40 26.62
N GLN A 203 7.69 -29.48 25.92
CA GLN A 203 6.58 -30.37 26.29
C GLN A 203 6.98 -31.84 26.22
N LYS A 204 7.66 -32.26 25.13
CA LYS A 204 8.17 -33.63 24.98
C LYS A 204 9.15 -33.98 26.09
N GLN A 205 10.15 -33.13 26.33
CA GLN A 205 11.15 -33.37 27.39
C GLN A 205 10.52 -33.38 28.76
N SER A 206 9.55 -32.50 29.06
CA SER A 206 8.83 -32.51 30.33
C SER A 206 8.09 -33.83 30.56
N GLY A 207 7.45 -34.39 29.51
CA GLY A 207 6.81 -35.71 29.60
C GLY A 207 7.81 -36.85 29.85
N THR A 208 8.99 -36.80 29.22
CA THR A 208 10.07 -37.76 29.45
C THR A 208 10.61 -37.67 30.87
N ILE A 209 10.86 -36.45 31.36
CA ILE A 209 11.33 -36.18 32.73
C ILE A 209 10.35 -36.77 33.75
N THR A 210 9.04 -36.50 33.63
CA THR A 210 8.03 -37.05 34.55
C THR A 210 8.01 -38.58 34.57
N LYS A 211 8.15 -39.22 33.40
CA LYS A 211 8.20 -40.68 33.29
C LYS A 211 9.46 -41.25 33.96
N LEU A 212 10.62 -40.67 33.67
CA LEU A 212 11.89 -41.10 34.26
C LEU A 212 11.90 -40.89 35.78
N GLN A 213 11.44 -39.74 36.27
CA GLN A 213 11.34 -39.48 37.71
C GLN A 213 10.45 -40.52 38.42
N SER A 214 9.30 -40.85 37.84
CA SER A 214 8.40 -41.89 38.38
C SER A 214 9.03 -43.29 38.36
N SER A 215 9.73 -43.64 37.26
CA SER A 215 10.42 -44.92 37.09
C SER A 215 11.55 -45.07 38.10
N ILE A 216 12.45 -44.09 38.18
CA ILE A 216 13.57 -44.04 39.13
C ILE A 216 13.05 -44.14 40.56
N GLN A 217 11.97 -43.46 40.91
CA GLN A 217 11.39 -43.53 42.25
C GLN A 217 10.89 -44.95 42.56
N THR A 218 10.18 -45.58 41.63
CA THR A 218 9.65 -46.95 41.78
C THR A 218 10.78 -47.98 41.89
N ASP A 219 11.81 -47.84 41.04
CA ASP A 219 12.98 -48.71 41.04
C ASP A 219 13.79 -48.54 42.34
N LYS A 220 13.94 -47.31 42.85
CA LYS A 220 14.59 -47.06 44.15
C LYS A 220 13.83 -47.70 45.32
N MET A 221 12.49 -47.65 45.31
CA MET A 221 11.68 -48.35 46.31
C MET A 221 11.88 -49.87 46.22
N THR A 222 11.85 -50.42 45.00
CA THR A 222 12.09 -51.86 44.77
C THR A 222 13.48 -52.29 45.21
N LEU A 223 14.51 -51.48 44.91
CA LEU A 223 15.88 -51.70 45.35
C LEU A 223 16.00 -51.75 46.88
N SER A 224 15.32 -50.84 47.58
CA SER A 224 15.32 -50.82 49.04
C SER A 224 14.65 -52.07 49.64
N ALA A 225 13.58 -52.58 49.02
CA ALA A 225 12.91 -53.80 49.44
C ALA A 225 13.80 -55.04 49.23
N LEU A 226 14.44 -55.16 48.06
CA LEU A 226 15.38 -56.25 47.75
C LEU A 226 16.58 -56.27 48.71
N LYS A 227 17.16 -55.10 48.99
CA LYS A 227 18.26 -54.97 49.98
C LYS A 227 17.84 -55.39 51.39
N SER A 228 16.59 -55.08 51.77
CA SER A 228 16.04 -55.51 53.06
C SER A 228 15.86 -57.04 53.11
N GLN A 229 15.35 -57.66 52.04
CA GLN A 229 15.20 -59.11 51.94
C GLN A 229 16.54 -59.85 51.96
N LEU A 230 17.57 -59.31 51.28
CA LEU A 230 18.92 -59.87 51.25
C LEU A 230 19.53 -60.02 52.66
N SER A 231 19.18 -59.12 53.58
CA SER A 231 19.67 -59.14 54.96
C SER A 231 19.10 -60.29 55.79
N THR A 232 18.03 -60.93 55.33
CA THR A 232 17.31 -62.00 56.04
C THR A 232 17.30 -63.34 55.31
N SER A 233 17.90 -63.42 54.12
CA SER A 233 17.82 -64.60 53.25
C SER A 233 18.95 -65.62 53.49
N GLY A 234 18.66 -66.90 53.21
CA GLY A 234 19.65 -67.99 53.26
C GLY A 234 20.67 -67.94 52.10
N GLU A 235 21.80 -68.63 52.26
CA GLU A 235 23.01 -68.52 51.43
C GLU A 235 22.77 -68.66 49.90
N LEU A 236 21.92 -69.61 49.50
CA LEU A 236 21.56 -69.83 48.09
C LEU A 236 20.66 -68.72 47.51
N ALA A 237 19.80 -68.11 48.33
CA ALA A 237 18.92 -67.02 47.92
C ALA A 237 19.65 -65.67 47.85
N LYS A 238 20.76 -65.51 48.59
CA LYS A 238 21.57 -64.27 48.57
C LYS A 238 22.15 -63.98 47.20
N VAL A 239 22.76 -64.96 46.54
CA VAL A 239 23.39 -64.78 45.22
C VAL A 239 22.40 -64.28 44.18
N SER A 240 21.17 -64.81 44.18
CA SER A 240 20.14 -64.37 43.24
C SER A 240 19.65 -62.94 43.52
N LEU A 241 19.52 -62.57 44.80
CA LEU A 241 19.11 -61.22 45.21
C LEU A 241 20.20 -60.19 44.90
N GLU A 242 21.47 -60.53 45.12
CA GLU A 242 22.62 -59.69 44.77
C GLU A 242 22.66 -59.38 43.28
N HIS A 243 22.39 -60.38 42.44
CA HIS A 243 22.31 -60.19 40.99
C HIS A 243 21.19 -59.21 40.59
N GLN A 244 19.97 -59.41 41.12
CA GLN A 244 18.84 -58.50 40.86
C GLN A 244 19.09 -57.07 41.35
N ILE A 245 19.73 -56.92 42.51
CA ILE A 245 20.14 -55.63 43.06
C ILE A 245 21.12 -54.94 42.10
N SER A 246 22.14 -55.66 41.63
CA SER A 246 23.12 -55.11 40.69
C SER A 246 22.47 -54.68 39.37
N GLU A 247 21.57 -55.49 38.81
CA GLU A 247 20.84 -55.12 37.59
C GLU A 247 20.00 -53.87 37.80
N LEU A 248 19.27 -53.79 38.91
CA LEU A 248 18.42 -52.65 39.22
C LEU A 248 19.23 -51.36 39.48
N GLU A 249 20.39 -51.45 40.13
CA GLU A 249 21.30 -50.31 40.31
C GLU A 249 21.84 -49.79 38.97
N THR A 250 22.20 -50.70 38.06
CA THR A 250 22.64 -50.29 36.71
C THR A 250 21.52 -49.62 35.91
N LYS A 251 20.29 -50.14 36.01
CA LYS A 251 19.10 -49.54 35.40
C LYS A 251 18.84 -48.13 35.94
N ILE A 252 18.81 -47.96 37.27
CA ILE A 252 18.62 -46.65 37.90
C ILE A 252 19.67 -45.64 37.43
N ASN A 253 20.95 -46.04 37.39
CA ASN A 253 22.03 -45.16 36.93
C ASN A 253 21.85 -44.75 35.45
N GLN A 254 21.34 -45.63 34.59
CA GLN A 254 21.03 -45.31 33.20
C GLN A 254 19.86 -44.32 33.10
N GLU A 255 18.78 -44.56 33.85
CA GLU A 255 17.61 -43.67 33.88
C GLU A 255 17.97 -42.28 34.43
N GLU A 256 18.81 -42.19 35.47
CA GLU A 256 19.30 -40.92 36.02
C GLU A 256 20.15 -40.13 35.01
N LYS A 257 20.94 -40.81 34.18
CA LYS A 257 21.68 -40.16 33.10
C LYS A 257 20.73 -39.59 32.04
N GLN A 258 19.75 -40.39 31.60
CA GLN A 258 18.72 -39.93 30.64
C GLN A 258 17.91 -38.76 31.20
N LEU A 259 17.64 -38.73 32.51
CA LEU A 259 16.94 -37.64 33.17
C LEU A 259 17.72 -36.33 33.04
N LYS A 260 19.03 -36.36 33.36
CA LYS A 260 19.90 -35.18 33.22
C LYS A 260 19.97 -34.68 31.78
N ASP A 261 20.06 -35.59 30.82
CA ASP A 261 20.10 -35.24 29.39
C ASP A 261 18.79 -34.58 28.94
N ALA A 262 17.63 -35.08 29.42
CA ALA A 262 16.32 -34.50 29.14
C ALA A 262 16.15 -33.12 29.80
N GLU A 263 16.62 -32.95 31.04
CA GLU A 263 16.61 -31.66 31.75
C GLU A 263 17.49 -30.61 31.05
N ALA A 264 18.69 -30.99 30.60
CA ALA A 264 19.58 -30.12 29.84
C ALA A 264 18.96 -29.71 28.49
N SER A 265 18.36 -30.68 27.78
CA SER A 265 17.66 -30.43 26.51
C SER A 265 16.48 -29.48 26.68
N LYS A 266 15.67 -29.68 27.72
CA LYS A 266 14.57 -28.77 28.07
C LYS A 266 15.07 -27.35 28.34
N LYS A 267 16.11 -27.22 29.17
CA LYS A 267 16.69 -25.93 29.53
C LYS A 267 17.27 -25.21 28.31
N ALA A 268 17.94 -25.93 27.41
CA ALA A 268 18.47 -25.36 26.17
C ALA A 268 17.36 -24.75 25.29
N SER A 269 16.20 -25.42 25.18
CA SER A 269 15.04 -24.87 24.47
C SER A 269 14.45 -23.64 25.18
N GLU A 270 14.35 -23.66 26.51
CA GLU A 270 13.88 -22.50 27.30
C GLU A 270 14.80 -21.29 27.12
N ASP A 271 16.12 -21.51 27.18
CA ASP A 271 17.13 -20.48 26.99
C ASP A 271 17.09 -19.91 25.57
N LYS A 272 16.90 -20.75 24.54
CA LYS A 272 16.78 -20.31 23.15
C LYS A 272 15.52 -19.48 22.89
N ILE A 273 14.39 -19.85 23.48
CA ILE A 273 13.17 -19.02 23.42
C ILE A 273 13.45 -17.65 24.04
N LYS A 274 13.98 -17.63 25.26
CA LYS A 274 14.15 -16.41 26.06
C LYS A 274 15.21 -15.46 25.52
N ASN A 275 16.35 -16.00 25.06
CA ASN A 275 17.53 -15.20 24.76
C ASN A 275 17.68 -14.88 23.27
N GLU A 276 17.02 -15.64 22.39
CA GLU A 276 17.14 -15.45 20.92
C GLU A 276 15.78 -15.11 20.29
N LEU A 277 14.79 -15.97 20.46
CA LEU A 277 13.56 -15.90 19.67
C LEU A 277 12.57 -14.84 20.14
N GLU A 278 12.38 -14.67 21.45
CA GLU A 278 11.51 -13.62 22.01
C GLU A 278 12.07 -12.21 21.78
N PRO A 279 13.38 -11.94 21.98
CA PRO A 279 13.98 -10.67 21.62
C PRO A 279 13.87 -10.36 20.11
N GLU A 280 14.09 -11.36 19.25
CA GLU A 280 13.95 -11.19 17.80
C GLU A 280 12.48 -10.89 17.42
N LYS A 281 11.52 -11.57 18.04
CA LYS A 281 10.09 -11.28 17.86
C LYS A 281 9.75 -9.83 18.21
N ASP A 282 10.19 -9.34 19.37
CA ASP A 282 9.94 -7.97 19.81
C ASP A 282 10.59 -6.94 18.88
N LYS A 283 11.86 -7.16 18.51
CA LYS A 283 12.59 -6.34 17.55
C LYS A 283 11.85 -6.23 16.22
N GLN A 284 11.46 -7.35 15.63
CA GLN A 284 10.77 -7.34 14.33
C GLN A 284 9.38 -6.70 14.41
N THR A 285 8.66 -6.89 15.52
CA THR A 285 7.37 -6.23 15.76
C THR A 285 7.53 -4.70 15.78
N LYS A 286 8.55 -4.19 16.46
CA LYS A 286 8.86 -2.75 16.50
C LYS A 286 9.25 -2.21 15.13
N THR A 287 10.08 -2.95 14.38
CA THR A 287 10.45 -2.58 13.00
C THR A 287 9.22 -2.46 12.11
N ILE A 288 8.32 -3.44 12.14
CA ILE A 288 7.08 -3.43 11.34
C ILE A 288 6.22 -2.20 11.67
N GLU A 289 6.08 -1.87 12.96
CA GLU A 289 5.27 -0.73 13.37
C GLU A 289 5.89 0.60 12.94
N SER A 290 7.21 0.76 13.05
CA SER A 290 7.93 1.93 12.51
C SER A 290 7.72 2.05 11.00
N CYS A 291 7.90 0.97 10.24
CA CYS A 291 7.71 0.98 8.80
C CYS A 291 6.28 1.37 8.40
N LYS A 292 5.25 0.94 9.14
CA LYS A 292 3.87 1.38 8.88
C LYS A 292 3.72 2.89 9.04
N GLN A 293 4.28 3.47 10.10
CA GLN A 293 4.23 4.91 10.32
C GLN A 293 4.98 5.69 9.23
N ASP A 294 6.11 5.16 8.77
CA ASP A 294 6.89 5.78 7.70
C ASP A 294 6.16 5.72 6.36
N ILE A 295 5.50 4.60 6.05
CA ILE A 295 4.63 4.47 4.88
C ILE A 295 3.48 5.47 4.95
N GLU A 296 2.77 5.55 6.08
CA GLU A 296 1.63 6.47 6.23
C GLU A 296 2.04 7.94 6.05
N LYS A 297 3.17 8.34 6.63
CA LYS A 297 3.74 9.70 6.45
C LYS A 297 4.11 9.97 5.00
N ALA A 298 4.76 9.02 4.33
CA ALA A 298 5.16 9.17 2.94
C ALA A 298 3.95 9.18 1.98
N GLU A 299 2.92 8.37 2.25
CA GLU A 299 1.64 8.42 1.52
C GLU A 299 0.94 9.78 1.68
N ALA A 300 0.95 10.35 2.88
CA ALA A 300 0.41 11.69 3.12
C ALA A 300 1.16 12.77 2.31
N LYS A 301 2.51 12.76 2.34
CA LYS A 301 3.34 13.67 1.51
C LYS A 301 3.02 13.52 0.02
N LYS A 302 2.96 12.27 -0.47
CA LYS A 302 2.66 11.96 -1.87
C LYS A 302 1.29 12.50 -2.27
N LYS A 303 0.28 12.33 -1.42
CA LYS A 303 -1.07 12.83 -1.66
C LYS A 303 -1.13 14.35 -1.68
N GLU A 304 -0.45 15.02 -0.74
CA GLU A 304 -0.36 16.48 -0.70
C GLU A 304 0.29 17.04 -1.96
N ALA A 305 1.44 16.49 -2.37
CA ALA A 305 2.15 16.89 -3.58
C ALA A 305 1.30 16.63 -4.84
N THR A 306 0.59 15.50 -4.91
CA THR A 306 -0.33 15.18 -6.02
C THR A 306 -1.47 16.20 -6.10
N SER A 307 -2.12 16.50 -4.97
CA SER A 307 -3.19 17.51 -4.92
C SER A 307 -2.69 18.92 -5.27
N LYS A 308 -1.45 19.27 -4.88
CA LYS A 308 -0.83 20.54 -5.28
C LYS A 308 -0.58 20.56 -6.80
N LYS A 309 -0.03 19.48 -7.35
CA LYS A 309 0.23 19.34 -8.79
C LYS A 309 -1.05 19.48 -9.63
N GLU A 310 -2.13 18.81 -9.25
CA GLU A 310 -3.43 18.91 -9.94
C GLU A 310 -3.96 20.36 -9.99
N LYS A 311 -3.82 21.12 -8.90
CA LYS A 311 -4.22 22.54 -8.85
C LYS A 311 -3.36 23.42 -9.76
N LEU A 312 -2.05 23.14 -9.82
CA LEU A 312 -1.12 23.85 -10.70
C LEU A 312 -1.43 23.55 -12.17
N GLU A 313 -1.66 22.28 -12.53
CA GLU A 313 -2.02 21.86 -13.89
C GLU A 313 -3.33 22.51 -14.38
N ALA A 314 -4.36 22.51 -13.53
CA ALA A 314 -5.62 23.18 -13.85
C ALA A 314 -5.44 24.69 -14.08
N SER A 315 -4.54 25.32 -13.32
CA SER A 315 -4.21 26.74 -13.48
C SER A 315 -3.39 26.99 -14.75
N LYS A 316 -2.43 26.12 -15.08
CA LYS A 316 -1.62 26.20 -16.29
C LYS A 316 -2.48 26.33 -17.55
N GLY A 317 -3.43 25.41 -17.76
CA GLY A 317 -4.30 25.44 -18.93
C GLY A 317 -5.14 26.72 -19.04
N LYS A 318 -5.58 27.29 -17.91
CA LYS A 318 -6.30 28.58 -17.88
C LYS A 318 -5.41 29.74 -18.33
N TYR A 319 -4.16 29.78 -17.88
CA TYR A 319 -3.24 30.89 -18.16
C TYR A 319 -2.54 30.78 -19.52
N GLU A 320 -2.35 29.58 -20.06
CA GLU A 320 -1.92 29.37 -21.45
C GLU A 320 -2.92 29.96 -22.45
N LYS A 321 -4.23 29.77 -22.19
CA LYS A 321 -5.29 30.39 -22.99
C LYS A 321 -5.24 31.91 -22.90
N LYS A 322 -5.11 32.46 -21.68
CA LYS A 322 -4.95 33.91 -21.47
C LYS A 322 -3.71 34.47 -22.17
N LEU A 323 -2.59 33.74 -22.17
CA LEU A 323 -1.38 34.14 -22.87
C LEU A 323 -1.66 34.29 -24.37
N THR A 324 -2.30 33.29 -24.97
CA THR A 324 -2.66 33.29 -26.40
C THR A 324 -3.57 34.46 -26.76
N ASP A 325 -4.59 34.72 -25.94
CA ASP A 325 -5.51 35.84 -26.14
C ASP A 325 -4.79 37.20 -26.02
N ALA A 326 -3.89 37.35 -25.04
CA ALA A 326 -3.08 38.54 -24.85
C ALA A 326 -2.13 38.78 -26.04
N GLN A 327 -1.40 37.75 -26.48
CA GLN A 327 -0.50 37.82 -27.63
C GLN A 327 -1.25 38.20 -28.91
N ASN A 328 -2.43 37.63 -29.15
CA ASN A 328 -3.27 37.98 -30.30
C ASN A 328 -3.71 39.45 -30.29
N LYS A 329 -4.10 39.96 -29.12
CA LYS A 329 -4.49 41.37 -28.95
C LYS A 329 -3.31 42.30 -29.18
N GLU A 330 -2.18 42.01 -28.55
CA GLU A 330 -0.95 42.80 -28.64
C GLU A 330 -0.38 42.79 -30.07
N THR A 331 -0.40 41.65 -30.76
CA THR A 331 0.00 41.54 -32.18
C THR A 331 -0.82 42.48 -33.07
N LYS A 332 -2.15 42.51 -32.90
CA LYS A 332 -3.02 43.42 -33.67
C LYS A 332 -2.71 44.89 -33.37
N GLN A 333 -2.46 45.22 -32.11
CA GLN A 333 -2.10 46.58 -31.69
C GLN A 333 -0.74 47.01 -32.26
N LEU A 334 0.28 46.14 -32.18
CA LEU A 334 1.60 46.36 -32.75
C LEU A 334 1.53 46.54 -34.27
N ALA A 335 0.79 45.70 -34.98
CA ALA A 335 0.61 45.82 -36.42
C ALA A 335 -0.05 47.16 -36.83
N SER A 336 -1.09 47.58 -36.09
CA SER A 336 -1.78 48.86 -36.33
C SER A 336 -0.84 50.04 -36.11
N LEU A 337 -0.17 50.09 -34.95
CA LEU A 337 0.76 51.16 -34.60
C LEU A 337 1.96 51.22 -35.56
N HIS A 338 2.50 50.06 -35.95
CA HIS A 338 3.58 49.99 -36.93
C HIS A 338 3.17 50.56 -38.29
N THR A 339 1.93 50.27 -38.74
CA THR A 339 1.37 50.83 -39.98
C THR A 339 1.15 52.34 -39.88
N GLU A 340 0.63 52.83 -38.76
CA GLU A 340 0.46 54.27 -38.50
C GLU A 340 1.80 55.02 -38.49
N LEU A 341 2.82 54.46 -37.82
CA LEU A 341 4.17 55.03 -37.79
C LEU A 341 4.78 55.10 -39.19
N ALA A 342 4.60 54.05 -40.00
CA ALA A 342 5.05 54.04 -41.39
C ALA A 342 4.32 55.09 -42.24
N ASN A 343 3.02 55.32 -42.01
CA ASN A 343 2.27 56.37 -42.70
C ASN A 343 2.74 57.77 -42.29
N TYR A 344 2.94 58.05 -41.00
CA TYR A 344 3.49 59.33 -40.56
C TYR A 344 4.90 59.58 -41.09
N ALA A 345 5.74 58.56 -41.17
CA ALA A 345 7.06 58.70 -41.78
C ALA A 345 6.96 59.08 -43.28
N LYS A 346 6.04 58.46 -44.03
CA LYS A 346 5.78 58.81 -45.44
C LYS A 346 5.18 60.21 -45.60
N GLU A 347 4.23 60.59 -44.75
CA GLU A 347 3.64 61.94 -44.73
C GLU A 347 4.71 63.00 -44.42
N PHE A 348 5.58 62.75 -43.44
CA PHE A 348 6.68 63.64 -43.10
C PHE A 348 7.65 63.82 -44.27
N GLN A 349 7.97 62.75 -45.01
CA GLN A 349 8.87 62.84 -46.18
C GLN A 349 8.27 63.64 -47.34
N SER A 350 6.94 63.60 -47.51
CA SER A 350 6.23 64.25 -48.63
C SER A 350 5.75 65.67 -48.32
N GLU A 351 5.73 66.10 -47.06
CA GLU A 351 5.32 67.44 -46.66
C GLU A 351 6.48 68.46 -46.80
N SER A 352 6.17 69.63 -47.36
CA SER A 352 7.15 70.71 -47.59
C SER A 352 6.98 71.89 -46.63
N ASN A 353 5.79 72.04 -46.04
CA ASN A 353 5.52 73.09 -45.07
C ASN A 353 6.09 72.71 -43.69
N THR A 354 6.98 73.54 -43.16
CA THR A 354 7.69 73.32 -41.89
C THR A 354 6.75 73.15 -40.69
N ASP A 355 5.70 73.97 -40.58
CA ASP A 355 4.75 73.89 -39.46
C ASP A 355 3.94 72.59 -39.49
N LYS A 356 3.59 72.10 -40.69
CA LYS A 356 2.90 70.82 -40.86
C LYS A 356 3.83 69.64 -40.59
N LYS A 357 5.08 69.71 -41.04
CA LYS A 357 6.13 68.72 -40.71
C LYS A 357 6.33 68.56 -39.21
N ASN A 358 6.43 69.67 -38.47
CA ASN A 358 6.57 69.63 -37.02
C ASN A 358 5.40 68.93 -36.34
N LYS A 359 4.16 69.20 -36.77
CA LYS A 359 2.96 68.51 -36.25
C LYS A 359 2.93 67.01 -36.56
N ILE A 360 3.41 66.59 -37.74
CA ILE A 360 3.53 65.17 -38.09
C ILE A 360 4.58 64.49 -37.20
N SER A 361 5.72 65.16 -36.99
CA SER A 361 6.79 64.67 -36.11
C SER A 361 6.29 64.48 -34.67
N GLU A 362 5.59 65.46 -34.10
CA GLU A 362 4.99 65.34 -32.76
C GLU A 362 4.04 64.14 -32.63
N LYS A 363 3.18 63.92 -33.63
CA LYS A 363 2.27 62.75 -33.67
C LYS A 363 3.03 61.43 -33.78
N TYR A 364 4.08 61.40 -34.60
CA TYR A 364 4.97 60.24 -34.71
C TYR A 364 5.61 59.91 -33.37
N VAL A 365 6.25 60.89 -32.71
CA VAL A 365 6.92 60.69 -31.40
C VAL A 365 5.95 60.14 -30.36
N ALA A 366 4.74 60.71 -30.29
CA ALA A 366 3.71 60.24 -29.35
C ALA A 366 3.33 58.77 -29.59
N LYS A 367 3.17 58.37 -30.85
CA LYS A 367 2.84 56.99 -31.23
C LYS A 367 4.02 56.03 -31.09
N ALA A 368 5.24 56.49 -31.35
CA ALA A 368 6.48 55.72 -31.22
C ALA A 368 6.71 55.32 -29.75
N LYS A 369 6.43 56.22 -28.79
CA LYS A 369 6.46 55.89 -27.35
C LYS A 369 5.49 54.77 -27.00
N VAL A 370 4.23 54.88 -27.41
CA VAL A 370 3.20 53.86 -27.15
C VAL A 370 3.58 52.51 -27.78
N TYR A 371 4.14 52.53 -28.99
CA TYR A 371 4.62 51.34 -29.67
C TYR A 371 5.79 50.68 -28.93
N ASN A 372 6.83 51.45 -28.58
CA ASN A 372 8.00 50.94 -27.87
C ASN A 372 7.63 50.40 -26.48
N ASP A 373 6.71 51.05 -25.77
CA ASP A 373 6.21 50.55 -24.48
C ASP A 373 5.46 49.22 -24.64
N LEU A 374 4.71 49.03 -25.73
CA LEU A 374 4.06 47.76 -26.03
C LEU A 374 5.07 46.67 -26.41
N VAL A 375 6.09 47.00 -27.21
CA VAL A 375 7.19 46.08 -27.58
C VAL A 375 7.96 45.59 -26.35
N LYS A 376 8.19 46.46 -25.35
CA LYS A 376 8.90 46.09 -24.11
C LYS A 376 8.08 45.15 -23.20
N ASN A 377 6.76 45.23 -23.29
CA ASN A 377 5.85 44.54 -22.37
C ASN A 377 5.12 43.35 -23.04
N THR A 378 5.45 43.01 -24.28
CA THR A 378 4.88 41.87 -24.99
C THR A 378 5.85 40.70 -25.02
N SER A 379 5.32 39.48 -25.14
CA SER A 379 6.07 38.29 -25.54
C SER A 379 5.98 38.00 -27.05
N VAL A 380 5.28 38.84 -27.82
CA VAL A 380 5.16 38.70 -29.28
C VAL A 380 6.49 39.02 -29.95
N SER A 381 7.03 38.06 -30.70
CA SER A 381 8.25 38.23 -31.49
C SER A 381 8.01 38.93 -32.82
N GLY A 382 9.04 39.56 -33.39
CA GLY A 382 9.02 40.13 -34.75
C GLY A 382 8.73 41.63 -34.82
N TYR A 383 8.63 42.30 -33.68
CA TYR A 383 8.54 43.76 -33.55
C TYR A 383 9.70 44.26 -32.71
N THR A 384 10.34 45.35 -33.14
CA THR A 384 11.49 45.96 -32.46
C THR A 384 11.22 47.44 -32.24
N GLU A 385 11.81 48.01 -31.20
CA GLU A 385 11.66 49.45 -30.92
C GLU A 385 12.00 50.31 -32.14
N VAL A 386 11.22 51.37 -32.34
CA VAL A 386 11.46 52.39 -33.37
C VAL A 386 12.13 53.62 -32.76
N ALA A 387 12.79 54.42 -33.60
CA ALA A 387 13.35 55.70 -33.18
C ALA A 387 12.26 56.65 -32.66
N LEU A 388 12.63 57.54 -31.74
CA LEU A 388 11.72 58.54 -31.17
C LEU A 388 11.71 59.85 -31.96
N ASP A 389 12.44 59.92 -33.07
CA ASP A 389 12.54 61.06 -33.95
C ASP A 389 12.45 60.63 -35.41
N LEU A 390 11.77 61.47 -36.20
CA LEU A 390 11.90 61.45 -37.65
C LEU A 390 13.02 62.42 -37.97
N ALA A 391 14.25 61.91 -38.14
CA ALA A 391 15.39 62.74 -38.52
C ALA A 391 15.04 63.59 -39.75
N SER A 392 15.34 64.88 -39.67
CA SER A 392 15.16 65.88 -40.72
C SER A 392 16.00 65.61 -41.96
#